data_AF-A0A947WID9-F1
#
_entry.id   AF-A0A947WID9-F1
#
_cell.length_a   1.000
_cell.length_b   1.000
_cell.length_c   1.000
_cell.angle_alpha   90.00
_cell.angle_beta   90.00
_cell.angle_gamma   90.00
#
_symmetry.space_group_name_H-M   'P 1'
#
loop_
_entity.id
_entity.type
_entity.pdbx_description
1 polymer ?
#
loop_
_entity_poly.entity_id
_entity_poly.type
_entity_poly.pdbx_seq_one_letter_code
_entity_poly.pdbx_strand_id
1 'polypeptide(L)'
;MGEKIVFLHGWFFENWLYVLIKRKIEKMGQTVIMPDLGPCLEDVNEIVVNLERFIEDSLLKDFVLMGHSLGGIIALLYEKRNPGKAKKIIAINSPFGGSPFIFWGSLFSKSAQQIMPGSQFLRRLTEDPSAFKSDVFCFYAEFDELMSKESAQLSFAKNIKINSMGHILSLYSESFIDSLKKIL
;
A
#
# COMPACT_ATOMS: atom_id res chain seq x y z
N MET A 1 20.45 12.89 2.69
CA MET A 1 19.61 12.46 1.56
C MET A 1 18.30 11.95 2.15
N GLY A 2 17.15 12.26 1.54
CA GLY A 2 15.86 11.69 1.97
C GLY A 2 15.77 10.19 1.71
N GLU A 3 14.70 9.58 2.18
CA GLU A 3 14.39 8.16 1.99
C GLU A 3 14.12 7.83 0.51
N LYS A 4 14.42 6.59 0.14
CA LYS A 4 14.00 6.00 -1.14
C LYS A 4 12.65 5.32 -0.91
N ILE A 5 11.62 5.75 -1.62
CA ILE A 5 10.26 5.27 -1.47
C ILE A 5 9.92 4.47 -2.72
N VAL A 6 9.71 3.16 -2.54
CA VAL A 6 9.13 2.29 -3.57
C VAL A 6 7.61 2.40 -3.44
N PHE A 7 7.00 3.15 -4.36
CA PHE A 7 5.58 3.44 -4.36
C PHE A 7 4.80 2.42 -5.21
N LEU A 8 3.86 1.72 -4.60
CA LEU A 8 3.07 0.64 -5.19
C LEU A 8 1.64 1.13 -5.43
N HIS A 9 1.20 1.09 -6.69
CA HIS A 9 -0.14 1.53 -7.07
C HIS A 9 -1.23 0.50 -6.72
N GLY A 10 -2.48 0.96 -6.76
CA GLY A 10 -3.66 0.13 -6.52
C GLY A 10 -4.06 -0.75 -7.71
N TRP A 11 -5.08 -1.58 -7.48
CA TRP A 11 -5.70 -2.46 -8.47
C TRP A 11 -6.21 -1.66 -9.67
N PHE A 12 -5.91 -2.12 -10.90
CA PHE A 12 -6.35 -1.52 -12.17
C PHE A 12 -5.92 -0.07 -12.42
N PHE A 13 -5.05 0.48 -11.55
CA PHE A 13 -4.46 1.79 -11.74
C PHE A 13 -3.06 1.67 -12.30
N GLU A 14 -2.64 2.71 -13.00
CA GLU A 14 -1.30 2.85 -13.57
C GLU A 14 -0.53 3.96 -12.86
N ASN A 15 0.79 3.94 -12.99
CA ASN A 15 1.68 4.91 -12.34
C ASN A 15 1.40 6.38 -12.70
N TRP A 16 0.80 6.65 -13.86
CA TRP A 16 0.51 8.03 -14.29
C TRP A 16 -0.44 8.75 -13.33
N LEU A 17 -1.36 8.03 -12.69
CA LEU A 17 -2.30 8.60 -11.72
C LEU A 17 -1.56 9.17 -10.50
N TYR A 18 -0.41 8.58 -10.15
CA TYR A 18 0.36 8.92 -8.95
C TYR A 18 1.46 9.96 -9.21
N VAL A 19 1.60 10.48 -10.44
CA VAL A 19 2.68 11.44 -10.78
C VAL A 19 2.62 12.71 -9.94
N LEU A 20 1.42 13.21 -9.61
CA LEU A 20 1.29 14.40 -8.78
C LEU A 20 1.72 14.15 -7.33
N ILE A 21 1.36 12.99 -6.75
CA ILE A 21 1.79 12.66 -5.38
C ILE A 21 3.29 12.37 -5.34
N LYS A 22 3.83 11.69 -6.35
CA LYS A 22 5.27 11.53 -6.55
C LYS A 22 5.98 12.89 -6.51
N ARG A 23 5.54 13.87 -7.30
CA ARG A 23 6.14 15.21 -7.31
C ARG A 23 6.06 15.91 -5.95
N LYS A 24 4.95 15.76 -5.20
CA LYS A 24 4.83 16.34 -3.86
C LYS A 24 5.82 15.70 -2.88
N ILE A 25 5.96 14.38 -2.92
CA ILE A 25 6.91 13.63 -2.07
C ILE A 25 8.36 13.97 -2.43
N GLU A 26 8.69 14.09 -3.72
CA GLU A 26 10.05 14.49 -4.14
C GLU A 26 10.42 15.91 -3.74
N LYS A 27 9.45 16.83 -3.73
CA LYS A 27 9.64 18.18 -3.18
C LYS A 27 9.93 18.19 -1.68
N MET A 28 9.61 17.10 -0.96
CA MET A 28 10.00 16.91 0.45
C MET A 28 11.43 16.35 0.60
N GLY A 29 12.21 16.28 -0.48
CA GLY A 29 13.60 15.81 -0.46
C GLY A 29 13.76 14.29 -0.56
N GLN A 30 12.66 13.58 -0.84
CA GLN A 30 12.61 12.12 -0.95
C GLN A 30 12.85 11.66 -2.39
N THR A 31 13.23 10.41 -2.59
CA THR A 31 13.31 9.80 -3.93
C THR A 31 12.17 8.82 -4.11
N VAL A 32 11.38 8.95 -5.17
CA VAL A 32 10.24 8.05 -5.42
C VAL A 32 10.50 7.18 -6.63
N ILE A 33 10.41 5.87 -6.42
CA ILE A 33 10.57 4.81 -7.40
C ILE A 33 9.22 4.14 -7.56
N MET A 34 8.68 4.09 -8.78
CA MET A 34 7.39 3.47 -9.06
C MET A 34 7.64 2.27 -9.99
N PRO A 35 7.74 1.03 -9.47
CA PRO A 35 7.81 -0.14 -10.33
C PRO A 35 6.53 -0.25 -11.16
N ASP A 36 6.66 -0.91 -12.30
CA ASP A 36 5.50 -1.37 -13.08
C ASP A 36 5.00 -2.68 -12.47
N LEU A 37 3.77 -2.67 -11.92
CA LEU A 37 3.12 -3.87 -11.37
C LEU A 37 2.08 -4.45 -12.35
N GLY A 38 2.01 -3.92 -13.58
CA GLY A 38 0.94 -4.20 -14.53
C GLY A 38 -0.43 -3.78 -13.99
N PRO A 39 -1.54 -4.34 -14.48
CA PRO A 39 -2.87 -4.00 -13.99
C PRO A 39 -3.20 -4.59 -12.60
N CYS A 40 -2.27 -5.34 -12.01
CA CYS A 40 -2.43 -6.09 -10.76
C CYS A 40 -3.65 -7.02 -10.79
N LEU A 41 -3.87 -7.78 -11.87
CA LEU A 41 -5.03 -8.68 -11.99
C LEU A 41 -4.72 -10.10 -11.44
N GLU A 42 -3.45 -10.43 -11.38
CA GLU A 42 -2.87 -11.71 -10.98
C GLU A 42 -3.00 -11.98 -9.48
N ASP A 43 -2.49 -13.12 -9.01
CA ASP A 43 -2.42 -13.40 -7.57
C ASP A 43 -1.43 -12.42 -6.90
N VAL A 44 -1.79 -11.85 -5.75
CA VAL A 44 -0.92 -10.93 -5.01
C VAL A 44 0.42 -11.58 -4.65
N ASN A 45 0.46 -12.91 -4.46
CA ASN A 45 1.70 -13.66 -4.26
C ASN A 45 2.63 -13.60 -5.49
N GLU A 46 2.08 -13.63 -6.69
CA GLU A 46 2.83 -13.52 -7.95
C GLU A 46 3.34 -12.08 -8.15
N ILE A 47 2.51 -11.08 -7.83
CA ILE A 47 2.89 -9.66 -7.87
C ILE A 47 4.06 -9.39 -6.92
N VAL A 48 4.04 -9.96 -5.71
CA VAL A 48 5.14 -9.80 -4.74
C VAL A 48 6.43 -10.47 -5.22
N VAL A 49 6.37 -11.61 -5.92
CA VAL A 49 7.57 -12.21 -6.54
C VAL A 49 8.19 -11.27 -7.58
N ASN A 50 7.36 -10.56 -8.35
CA ASN A 50 7.85 -9.55 -9.29
C ASN A 50 8.49 -8.36 -8.57
N LEU A 51 7.88 -7.91 -7.47
CA LEU A 51 8.42 -6.84 -6.63
C LEU A 51 9.76 -7.23 -5.96
N GLU A 52 9.87 -8.46 -5.46
CA GLU A 52 11.12 -9.02 -4.90
C GLU A 52 12.24 -8.96 -5.92
N ARG A 53 12.00 -9.47 -7.14
CA ARG A 53 12.96 -9.39 -8.25
C ARG A 53 13.33 -7.96 -8.59
N PHE A 54 12.34 -7.06 -8.70
CA PHE A 54 12.61 -5.65 -8.98
C PHE A 54 13.53 -5.00 -7.94
N ILE A 55 13.29 -5.26 -6.66
CA ILE A 55 14.11 -4.70 -5.56
C ILE A 55 15.54 -5.25 -5.60
N GLU A 56 15.69 -6.55 -5.87
CA GLU A 56 16.99 -7.22 -6.01
C GLU A 56 17.78 -6.69 -7.21
N ASP A 57 17.17 -6.67 -8.40
CA ASP A 57 17.79 -6.21 -9.65
C ASP A 57 18.17 -4.73 -9.58
N SER A 58 17.38 -3.93 -8.86
CA SER A 58 17.64 -2.50 -8.64
C SER A 58 18.68 -2.24 -7.54
N LEU A 59 19.19 -3.29 -6.88
CA LEU A 59 20.12 -3.22 -5.74
C LEU A 59 19.65 -2.25 -4.65
N LEU A 60 18.33 -2.20 -4.42
CA LEU A 60 17.74 -1.25 -3.49
C LEU A 60 18.06 -1.65 -2.05
N LYS A 61 18.61 -0.67 -1.33
CA LYS A 61 18.87 -0.72 0.11
C LYS A 61 18.26 0.51 0.76
N ASP A 62 17.95 0.40 2.04
CA ASP A 62 17.49 1.52 2.86
C ASP A 62 16.22 2.21 2.32
N PHE A 63 15.27 1.41 1.83
CA PHE A 63 14.05 1.88 1.20
C PHE A 63 12.82 1.75 2.11
N VAL A 64 11.79 2.52 1.79
CA VAL A 64 10.44 2.47 2.35
C VAL A 64 9.51 1.88 1.30
N LEU A 65 8.59 1.01 1.72
CA LEU A 65 7.48 0.60 0.86
C LEU A 65 6.27 1.45 1.19
N MET A 66 5.74 2.12 0.18
CA MET A 66 4.53 2.92 0.29
C MET A 66 3.52 2.39 -0.72
N GLY A 67 2.35 1.97 -0.26
CA GLY A 67 1.35 1.35 -1.11
C GLY A 67 -0.01 2.00 -0.95
N HIS A 68 -0.66 2.32 -2.08
CA HIS A 68 -2.04 2.77 -2.09
C HIS A 68 -2.97 1.61 -2.44
N SER A 69 -4.10 1.47 -1.74
CA SER A 69 -5.10 0.43 -2.02
C SER A 69 -4.47 -0.98 -2.00
N LEU A 70 -4.61 -1.74 -3.08
CA LEU A 70 -3.92 -3.03 -3.25
C LEU A 70 -2.39 -2.92 -3.06
N GLY A 71 -1.77 -1.80 -3.39
CA GLY A 71 -0.35 -1.56 -3.19
C GLY A 71 0.08 -1.73 -1.73
N GLY A 72 -0.76 -1.35 -0.76
CA GLY A 72 -0.44 -1.55 0.67
C GLY A 72 -0.56 -3.00 1.11
N ILE A 73 -1.45 -3.77 0.47
CA ILE A 73 -1.54 -5.23 0.65
C ILE A 73 -0.27 -5.90 0.11
N ILE A 74 0.19 -5.49 -1.08
CA ILE A 74 1.44 -5.96 -1.70
C ILE A 74 2.63 -5.61 -0.79
N ALA A 75 2.70 -4.37 -0.27
CA ALA A 75 3.75 -3.93 0.64
C ALA A 75 3.81 -4.77 1.92
N LEU A 76 2.65 -5.05 2.51
CA LEU A 76 2.56 -5.84 3.74
C LEU A 76 2.93 -7.31 3.50
N LEU A 77 2.51 -7.89 2.37
CA LEU A 77 2.90 -9.26 2.01
C LEU A 77 4.41 -9.35 1.72
N TYR A 78 4.99 -8.34 1.08
CA TYR A 78 6.44 -8.26 0.89
C TYR A 78 7.17 -8.29 2.23
N GLU A 79 6.77 -7.45 3.21
CA GLU A 79 7.39 -7.44 4.54
C GLU A 79 7.24 -8.80 5.24
N LYS A 80 6.07 -9.45 5.14
CA LYS A 80 5.87 -10.78 5.74
C LYS A 80 6.82 -11.84 5.16
N ARG A 81 7.15 -11.75 3.86
CA ARG A 81 8.10 -12.66 3.19
C ARG A 81 9.56 -12.26 3.39
N ASN A 82 9.82 -10.98 3.62
CA ASN A 82 11.13 -10.38 3.66
C ASN A 82 11.31 -9.50 4.92
N PRO A 83 11.20 -10.08 6.13
CA PRO A 83 11.04 -9.27 7.34
C PRO A 83 12.22 -8.33 7.58
N GLY A 84 11.93 -7.05 7.76
CA GLY A 84 12.94 -6.02 8.04
C GLY A 84 13.77 -5.57 6.83
N LYS A 85 13.46 -6.04 5.61
CA LYS A 85 14.17 -5.56 4.40
C LYS A 85 13.81 -4.11 4.06
N ALA A 86 12.55 -3.72 4.23
CA ALA A 86 12.11 -2.33 4.11
C ALA A 86 12.25 -1.62 5.47
N LYS A 87 12.62 -0.34 5.51
CA LYS A 87 12.74 0.42 6.77
C LYS A 87 11.41 0.60 7.50
N LYS A 88 10.34 0.81 6.74
CA LYS A 88 8.96 0.96 7.22
C LYS A 88 8.00 0.67 6.07
N ILE A 89 6.76 0.35 6.44
CA ILE A 89 5.65 0.11 5.53
C ILE A 89 4.62 1.22 5.72
N ILE A 90 4.24 1.88 4.63
CA ILE A 90 3.20 2.92 4.62
C ILE A 90 2.08 2.44 3.70
N ALA A 91 0.97 2.01 4.29
CA ALA A 91 -0.24 1.63 3.56
C ALA A 91 -1.23 2.81 3.59
N ILE A 92 -1.82 3.13 2.44
CA ILE A 92 -2.76 4.24 2.28
C ILE A 92 -4.05 3.70 1.71
N ASN A 93 -5.15 3.88 2.45
CA ASN A 93 -6.48 3.37 2.09
C ASN A 93 -6.41 1.91 1.60
N SER A 94 -5.73 1.04 2.33
CA SER A 94 -5.48 -0.34 1.90
C SER A 94 -6.47 -1.29 2.58
N PRO A 95 -7.25 -2.08 1.84
CA PRO A 95 -8.41 -2.80 2.39
C PRO A 95 -7.99 -4.11 3.11
N PHE A 96 -7.33 -4.00 4.26
CA PHE A 96 -6.93 -5.16 5.08
C PHE A 96 -8.12 -5.96 5.62
N GLY A 97 -9.26 -5.32 5.87
CA GLY A 97 -10.55 -5.96 6.17
C GLY A 97 -11.37 -6.33 4.92
N GLY A 98 -10.89 -5.98 3.73
CA GLY A 98 -11.52 -6.18 2.44
C GLY A 98 -12.36 -5.02 1.93
N SER A 99 -12.65 -5.03 0.63
CA SER A 99 -13.45 -4.01 -0.06
C SER A 99 -14.73 -4.64 -0.63
N PRO A 100 -15.94 -4.30 -0.12
CA PRO A 100 -17.18 -4.88 -0.65
C PRO A 100 -17.47 -4.44 -2.10
N PHE A 101 -16.96 -3.29 -2.52
CA PHE A 101 -17.20 -2.72 -3.84
C PHE A 101 -16.33 -3.34 -4.95
N ILE A 102 -15.39 -4.23 -4.61
CA ILE A 102 -14.54 -4.93 -5.58
C ILE A 102 -15.20 -6.19 -6.17
N PHE A 103 -16.46 -6.49 -5.81
CA PHE A 103 -17.16 -7.72 -6.19
C PHE A 103 -17.08 -8.03 -7.69
N TRP A 104 -17.34 -7.05 -8.56
CA TRP A 104 -17.28 -7.26 -10.01
C TRP A 104 -15.86 -7.58 -10.50
N GLY A 105 -14.84 -6.94 -9.91
CA GLY A 105 -13.44 -7.24 -10.18
C GLY A 105 -13.09 -8.70 -9.86
N SER A 106 -13.70 -9.27 -8.82
CA SER A 106 -13.43 -10.65 -8.39
C SER A 106 -13.79 -11.71 -9.44
N LEU A 107 -14.63 -11.39 -10.44
CA LEU A 107 -15.00 -12.33 -11.50
C LEU A 107 -13.86 -12.59 -12.49
N PHE A 108 -12.90 -11.68 -12.61
CA PHE A 108 -11.82 -11.75 -13.61
C PHE A 108 -10.43 -11.44 -13.06
N SER A 109 -10.30 -11.17 -11.76
CA SER A 109 -9.04 -10.84 -11.11
C SER A 109 -8.84 -11.63 -9.82
N LYS A 110 -7.70 -12.33 -9.72
CA LYS A 110 -7.32 -13.08 -8.52
C LYS A 110 -7.03 -12.13 -7.35
N SER A 111 -6.31 -11.04 -7.57
CA SER A 111 -6.07 -10.02 -6.54
C SER A 111 -7.38 -9.42 -6.01
N ALA A 112 -8.36 -9.15 -6.88
CA ALA A 112 -9.68 -8.70 -6.46
C ALA A 112 -10.40 -9.74 -5.58
N GLN A 113 -10.35 -11.03 -5.94
CA GLN A 113 -10.85 -12.11 -5.07
C GLN A 113 -10.14 -12.14 -3.72
N GLN A 114 -8.82 -11.91 -3.71
CA GLN A 114 -8.00 -11.93 -2.50
C GLN A 114 -8.27 -10.74 -1.58
N ILE A 115 -8.77 -9.61 -2.07
CA ILE A 115 -9.16 -8.46 -1.23
C ILE A 115 -10.66 -8.36 -0.96
N MET A 116 -11.44 -9.39 -1.30
CA MET A 116 -12.84 -9.49 -0.88
C MET A 116 -12.94 -9.59 0.65
N PRO A 117 -13.99 -9.01 1.27
CA PRO A 117 -14.24 -9.17 2.70
C PRO A 117 -14.27 -10.64 3.11
N GLY A 118 -13.51 -10.99 4.15
CA GLY A 118 -13.45 -12.36 4.65
C GLY A 118 -12.70 -13.34 3.75
N SER A 119 -11.86 -12.88 2.83
CA SER A 119 -10.98 -13.79 2.07
C SER A 119 -10.00 -14.53 3.00
N GLN A 120 -9.63 -15.75 2.63
CA GLN A 120 -8.58 -16.48 3.37
C GLN A 120 -7.23 -15.79 3.27
N PHE A 121 -6.97 -15.12 2.15
CA PHE A 121 -5.74 -14.37 1.91
C PHE A 121 -5.56 -13.25 2.93
N LEU A 122 -6.55 -12.37 3.12
CA LEU A 122 -6.45 -11.26 4.08
C LEU A 122 -6.31 -11.75 5.51
N ARG A 123 -7.07 -12.79 5.90
CA ARG A 123 -6.92 -13.41 7.23
C ARG A 123 -5.49 -13.89 7.45
N ARG A 124 -4.93 -14.66 6.51
CA ARG A 124 -3.56 -15.17 6.60
C ARG A 124 -2.53 -14.04 6.56
N LEU A 125 -2.79 -12.96 5.85
CA LEU A 125 -1.86 -11.84 5.80
C LEU A 125 -1.68 -11.22 7.19
N THR A 126 -2.76 -11.04 7.94
CA THR A 126 -2.77 -10.28 9.21
C THR A 126 -2.79 -11.15 10.49
N GLU A 127 -2.85 -12.48 10.37
CA GLU A 127 -3.00 -13.41 11.51
C GLU A 127 -1.86 -13.38 12.54
N ASP A 128 -0.63 -13.10 12.10
CA ASP A 128 0.57 -13.09 12.94
C ASP A 128 1.29 -11.74 12.84
N PRO A 129 0.95 -10.78 13.71
CA PRO A 129 1.64 -9.50 13.79
C PRO A 129 3.14 -9.60 14.07
N SER A 130 3.62 -10.68 14.69
CA SER A 130 5.04 -10.82 15.06
C SER A 130 5.97 -11.06 13.86
N ALA A 131 5.38 -11.42 12.71
CA ALA A 131 6.08 -11.59 11.45
C ALA A 131 6.56 -10.27 10.83
N PHE A 132 5.98 -9.13 11.20
CA PHE A 132 6.38 -7.81 10.71
C PHE A 132 7.49 -7.24 11.59
N LYS A 133 8.66 -6.94 11.02
CA LYS A 133 9.81 -6.37 11.77
C LYS A 133 9.93 -4.86 11.58
N SER A 134 9.36 -4.34 10.51
CA SER A 134 9.35 -2.91 10.23
C SER A 134 8.15 -2.21 10.83
N ASP A 135 8.31 -0.91 11.14
CA ASP A 135 7.17 -0.07 11.54
C ASP A 135 6.12 -0.05 10.42
N VAL A 136 4.85 -0.27 10.78
CA VAL A 136 3.72 -0.23 9.85
C VAL A 136 2.84 0.98 10.16
N PHE A 137 2.58 1.80 9.14
CA PHE A 137 1.69 2.96 9.19
C PHE A 137 0.51 2.73 8.25
N CYS A 138 -0.70 2.87 8.76
CA CYS A 138 -1.93 2.71 7.99
C CYS A 138 -2.67 4.04 7.93
N PHE A 139 -2.57 4.73 6.80
CA PHE A 139 -3.35 5.92 6.52
C PHE A 139 -4.74 5.53 6.03
N TYR A 140 -5.77 6.16 6.58
CA TYR A 140 -7.16 5.93 6.16
C TYR A 140 -7.91 7.26 6.04
N ALA A 141 -8.64 7.42 4.94
CA ALA A 141 -9.50 8.58 4.72
C ALA A 141 -10.66 8.63 5.73
N GLU A 142 -11.15 9.82 6.02
CA GLU A 142 -12.36 10.02 6.82
C GLU A 142 -13.58 9.39 6.14
N PHE A 143 -13.61 9.48 4.81
CA PHE A 143 -14.56 8.77 3.97
C PHE A 143 -13.84 8.16 2.77
N ASP A 144 -14.03 6.86 2.57
CA ASP A 144 -13.54 6.08 1.44
C ASP A 144 -14.73 5.35 0.81
N GLU A 145 -14.98 5.57 -0.47
CA GLU A 145 -16.11 4.99 -1.20
C GLU A 145 -15.95 3.50 -1.49
N LEU A 146 -14.75 2.92 -1.29
CA LEU A 146 -14.46 1.51 -1.57
C LEU A 146 -14.39 0.65 -0.32
N MET A 147 -14.24 1.23 0.87
CA MET A 147 -14.10 0.46 2.10
C MET A 147 -14.47 1.27 3.36
N SER A 148 -14.69 0.59 4.47
CA SER A 148 -14.82 1.26 5.77
C SER A 148 -13.45 1.62 6.35
N LYS A 149 -13.43 2.56 7.30
CA LYS A 149 -12.20 2.91 8.03
C LYS A 149 -11.59 1.70 8.76
N GLU A 150 -12.42 0.81 9.30
CA GLU A 150 -11.96 -0.40 9.99
C GLU A 150 -11.24 -1.35 9.04
N SER A 151 -11.69 -1.41 7.78
CA SER A 151 -11.01 -2.20 6.76
C SER A 151 -9.61 -1.68 6.44
N ALA A 152 -9.39 -0.37 6.56
CA ALA A 152 -8.09 0.25 6.31
C ALA A 152 -7.11 0.19 7.52
N GLN A 153 -7.54 -0.35 8.65
CA GLN A 153 -6.78 -0.34 9.91
C GLN A 153 -6.19 -1.71 10.26
N LEU A 154 -5.05 -1.69 10.96
CA LEU A 154 -4.42 -2.87 11.55
C LEU A 154 -4.12 -2.61 13.02
N SER A 155 -4.44 -3.57 13.90
CA SER A 155 -4.28 -3.42 15.35
C SER A 155 -2.83 -3.22 15.79
N PHE A 156 -1.87 -3.78 15.04
CA PHE A 156 -0.44 -3.67 15.30
C PHE A 156 0.23 -2.48 14.60
N ALA A 157 -0.51 -1.72 13.78
CA ALA A 157 0.02 -0.60 13.03
C ALA A 157 -0.28 0.75 13.71
N LYS A 158 0.49 1.78 13.33
CA LYS A 158 0.17 3.18 13.61
C LYS A 158 -0.90 3.65 12.62
N ASN A 159 -2.16 3.63 13.05
CA ASN A 159 -3.29 4.07 12.22
C ASN A 159 -3.43 5.60 12.24
N ILE A 160 -3.39 6.23 11.07
CA ILE A 160 -3.38 7.70 10.90
C ILE A 160 -4.58 8.12 10.04
N LYS A 161 -5.49 8.90 10.63
CA LYS A 161 -6.61 9.47 9.88
C LYS A 161 -6.12 10.55 8.91
N ILE A 162 -6.61 10.51 7.68
CA ILE A 162 -6.55 11.61 6.72
C ILE A 162 -7.90 12.34 6.81
N ASN A 163 -7.89 13.63 7.18
CA ASN A 163 -9.08 14.48 7.19
C ASN A 163 -9.42 14.91 5.76
N SER A 164 -9.84 13.96 4.95
CA SER A 164 -10.21 14.12 3.55
C SER A 164 -11.15 12.98 3.14
N MET A 165 -11.79 13.17 1.98
CA MET A 165 -12.73 12.21 1.40
C MET A 165 -12.18 11.69 0.09
N GLY A 166 -12.57 10.47 -0.26
CA GLY A 166 -12.28 9.84 -1.54
C GLY A 166 -11.07 8.93 -1.46
N HIS A 167 -11.21 7.72 -2.01
CA HIS A 167 -10.17 6.68 -2.02
C HIS A 167 -8.87 7.18 -2.66
N ILE A 168 -8.98 7.80 -3.85
CA ILE A 168 -7.83 8.38 -4.57
C ILE A 168 -7.58 9.82 -4.14
N LEU A 169 -8.63 10.62 -3.96
CA LEU A 169 -8.50 12.06 -3.72
C LEU A 169 -7.77 12.38 -2.40
N SER A 170 -7.91 11.52 -1.38
CA SER A 170 -7.24 11.72 -0.10
C SER A 170 -5.71 11.74 -0.21
N LEU A 171 -5.11 11.08 -1.23
CA LEU A 171 -3.66 11.10 -1.51
C LEU A 171 -3.13 12.50 -1.81
N TYR A 172 -3.98 13.40 -2.31
CA TYR A 172 -3.55 14.74 -2.71
C TYR A 172 -3.86 15.81 -1.66
N SER A 173 -4.58 15.44 -0.60
CA SER A 173 -4.99 16.32 0.49
C SER A 173 -3.79 16.84 1.28
N GLU A 174 -3.90 18.06 1.80
CA GLU A 174 -2.88 18.63 2.71
C GLU A 174 -2.76 17.79 3.98
N SER A 175 -3.89 17.31 4.52
CA SER A 175 -3.91 16.43 5.69
C SER A 175 -3.04 15.18 5.51
N PHE A 176 -3.06 14.55 4.33
CA PHE A 176 -2.20 13.41 4.05
C PHE A 176 -0.73 13.85 3.98
N ILE A 177 -0.43 14.88 3.20
CA ILE A 177 0.94 15.36 2.98
C ILE A 177 1.61 15.80 4.30
N ASP A 178 0.89 16.51 5.16
CA ASP A 178 1.43 17.01 6.42
C ASP A 178 1.63 15.92 7.46
N SER A 179 0.79 14.88 7.45
CA SER A 179 1.01 13.69 8.27
C SER A 179 2.18 12.85 7.71
N LEU A 180 2.30 12.76 6.39
CA LEU A 180 3.38 12.03 5.73
C LEU A 180 4.76 12.65 6.02
N LYS A 181 4.87 13.98 6.01
CA LYS A 181 6.11 14.72 6.38
C LYS A 181 6.63 14.40 7.78
N LYS A 182 5.78 13.94 8.71
CA LYS A 182 6.17 13.65 10.10
C LYS A 182 6.76 12.26 10.25
N ILE A 183 6.58 11.39 9.26
CA ILE A 183 7.02 9.98 9.30
C ILE A 183 8.13 9.65 8.29
N LEU A 184 8.33 10.50 7.27
CA LEU A 184 9.44 10.46 6.31
C LEU A 184 10.58 11.37 6.76
#